data_AF-A0A0R2C6F7-F1
#
_entry.id   AF-A0A0R2C6F7-F1
#
_cell.length_a   1.000
_cell.length_b   1.000
_cell.length_c   1.000
_cell.angle_alpha   90.00
_cell.angle_beta   90.00
_cell.angle_gamma   90.00
#
_symmetry.space_group_name_H-M   'P 1'
#
loop_
_entity.id
_entity.type
_entity.pdbx_description
1 polymer ?
#
loop_
_entity_poly.entity_id
_entity_poly.type
_entity_poly.pdbx_seq_one_letter_code
_entity_poly.pdbx_strand_id
1 'polypeptide(L)'
;MVAALDDLNGIETLREQVACYTEFPQSADSTNPELNARVATNATVQANVDSALSFLHPALAQLPTTVLDTVVRERPQYAGYIRHLVATQAHVLSPELESTLATLAPALNTFRNIRRQALRQTWTSAPSPHTGTLTRSTL
;
A
#
# COMPACT_ATOMS: atom_id res chain seq x y z
N MET A 1 -19.62 -4.90 -16.90
CA MET A 1 -18.17 -4.88 -16.57
C MET A 1 -17.64 -3.47 -16.46
N VAL A 2 -17.82 -2.61 -17.47
CA VAL A 2 -17.40 -1.19 -17.40
C VAL A 2 -17.88 -0.50 -16.13
N ALA A 3 -19.18 -0.62 -15.79
CA ALA A 3 -19.72 -0.04 -14.56
C ALA A 3 -19.02 -0.53 -13.28
N ALA A 4 -18.65 -1.82 -13.19
CA ALA A 4 -17.94 -2.35 -12.03
C ALA A 4 -16.50 -1.82 -11.92
N LEU A 5 -15.84 -1.54 -13.05
CA LEU A 5 -14.52 -0.89 -13.06
C LEU A 5 -14.63 0.61 -12.74
N ASP A 6 -15.70 1.26 -13.17
CA ASP A 6 -16.00 2.65 -12.81
C ASP A 6 -16.23 2.75 -11.28
N ASP A 7 -17.02 1.83 -10.71
CA ASP A 7 -17.27 1.75 -9.26
C ASP A 7 -15.98 1.46 -8.48
N LEU A 8 -15.18 0.48 -8.93
CA LEU A 8 -13.88 0.18 -8.34
C LEU A 8 -12.95 1.41 -8.36
N ASN A 9 -12.89 2.11 -9.50
CA ASN A 9 -12.10 3.34 -9.62
C ASN A 9 -12.58 4.43 -8.65
N GLY A 10 -13.90 4.56 -8.45
CA GLY A 10 -14.47 5.47 -7.45
C GLY A 10 -14.03 5.12 -6.02
N ILE A 11 -14.08 3.83 -5.67
CA ILE A 11 -13.61 3.34 -4.37
C ILE A 11 -12.13 3.63 -4.18
N GLU A 12 -11.27 3.25 -5.13
CA GLU A 12 -9.82 3.47 -5.04
C GLU A 12 -9.46 4.96 -4.96
N THR A 13 -10.19 5.83 -5.68
CA THR A 13 -9.99 7.28 -5.58
C THR A 13 -10.27 7.80 -4.17
N LEU A 14 -11.35 7.34 -3.53
CA LEU A 14 -11.68 7.71 -2.16
C LEU A 14 -10.66 7.15 -1.16
N ARG A 15 -10.21 5.90 -1.35
CA ARG A 15 -9.17 5.29 -0.51
C ARG A 15 -7.90 6.11 -0.53
N GLU A 16 -7.44 6.49 -1.72
CA GLU A 16 -6.22 7.29 -1.90
C GLU A 16 -6.36 8.67 -1.23
N GLN A 17 -7.50 9.34 -1.38
CA GLN A 17 -7.75 10.62 -0.72
C GLN A 17 -7.68 10.51 0.81
N VAL A 18 -8.27 9.46 1.39
CA VAL A 18 -8.22 9.20 2.83
C VAL A 18 -6.80 8.84 3.27
N ALA A 19 -6.08 8.04 2.48
CA ALA A 19 -4.68 7.70 2.73
C ALA A 19 -3.80 8.96 2.73
N CYS A 20 -3.86 9.79 1.69
CA CYS A 20 -3.12 11.06 1.64
C CYS A 20 -3.45 11.97 2.83
N TYR A 21 -4.74 12.10 3.19
CA TYR A 21 -5.17 12.93 4.31
C TYR A 21 -4.61 12.46 5.67
N THR A 22 -4.42 11.16 5.85
CA THR A 22 -3.92 10.60 7.12
C THR A 22 -2.40 10.46 7.15
N GLU A 23 -1.80 10.01 6.05
CA GLU A 23 -0.38 9.70 5.97
C GLU A 23 0.49 10.94 5.73
N PHE A 24 0.05 11.94 4.96
CA PHE A 24 0.88 13.13 4.71
C PHE A 24 1.15 13.94 5.98
N PRO A 25 0.14 14.26 6.83
CA PRO A 25 0.42 14.93 8.09
C PRO A 25 1.30 14.09 9.02
N GLN A 26 1.06 12.77 9.09
CA GLN A 26 1.86 11.87 9.93
C GLN A 26 3.32 11.80 9.45
N SER A 27 3.56 11.89 8.14
CA SER A 27 4.91 11.93 7.56
C SER A 27 5.65 13.22 7.91
N ALA A 28 4.94 14.33 8.11
CA ALA A 28 5.51 15.61 8.51
C ALA A 28 5.83 15.66 10.01
N ASP A 29 4.99 15.05 10.86
CA ASP A 29 5.23 14.89 12.29
C ASP A 29 4.84 13.49 12.78
N SER A 30 5.81 12.58 12.73
CA SER A 30 5.61 11.19 13.16
C SER A 30 5.59 11.02 14.69
N THR A 31 5.88 12.07 15.45
CA THR A 31 5.91 12.02 16.93
C THR A 31 4.55 12.33 17.55
N ASN A 32 3.64 12.91 16.76
CA ASN A 32 2.30 13.25 17.22
C ASN A 32 1.42 12.00 17.41
N PRO A 33 0.97 11.70 18.66
CA PRO A 33 0.17 10.50 18.94
C PRO A 33 -1.20 10.52 18.26
N GLU A 34 -1.79 11.69 18.02
CA GLU A 34 -3.09 11.81 17.35
C GLU A 34 -2.99 11.46 15.86
N LEU A 35 -1.94 11.93 15.18
CA LEU A 35 -1.69 11.58 13.78
C LEU A 35 -1.40 10.09 13.62
N ASN A 36 -0.64 9.51 14.56
CA ASN A 36 -0.39 8.07 14.59
C ASN A 36 -1.66 7.26 14.82
N ALA A 37 -2.57 7.71 15.70
CA ALA A 37 -3.86 7.06 15.92
C ALA A 37 -4.76 7.12 14.67
N ARG A 38 -4.78 8.26 13.95
CA ARG A 38 -5.53 8.42 12.69
C ARG A 38 -5.04 7.46 11.61
N VAL A 39 -3.73 7.32 11.43
CA VAL A 39 -3.15 6.35 10.49
C VAL A 39 -3.50 4.90 10.89
N ALA A 40 -3.49 4.58 12.19
CA ALA A 40 -3.90 3.26 12.67
C ALA A 40 -5.39 2.97 12.37
N THR A 41 -6.28 3.95 12.58
CA THR A 41 -7.70 3.83 12.21
C THR A 41 -7.87 3.66 10.70
N ASN A 42 -7.16 4.45 9.89
CA ASN A 42 -7.18 4.29 8.43
C ASN A 42 -6.76 2.87 8.05
N ALA A 43 -5.68 2.33 8.62
CA ALA A 43 -5.24 0.95 8.34
C ALA A 43 -6.34 -0.10 8.58
N THR A 44 -7.15 0.06 9.64
CA THR A 44 -8.32 -0.81 9.88
C THR A 44 -9.41 -0.64 8.81
N VAL A 45 -9.71 0.60 8.41
CA VAL A 45 -10.69 0.88 7.34
C VAL A 45 -10.22 0.27 6.02
N GLN A 46 -8.96 0.45 5.65
CA GLN A 46 -8.37 -0.12 4.44
C GLN A 46 -8.47 -1.66 4.44
N ALA A 47 -8.15 -2.31 5.56
CA ALA A 47 -8.26 -3.76 5.69
C ALA A 47 -9.70 -4.26 5.53
N ASN A 48 -10.69 -3.52 6.03
CA ASN A 48 -12.11 -3.85 5.84
C ASN A 48 -12.53 -3.74 4.38
N VAL A 49 -12.05 -2.70 3.68
CA VAL A 49 -12.30 -2.53 2.24
C VAL A 49 -11.63 -3.67 1.45
N ASP A 50 -10.37 -4.00 1.75
CA ASP A 50 -9.66 -5.10 1.11
C ASP A 50 -10.40 -6.44 1.31
N SER A 51 -10.91 -6.68 2.52
CA SER A 51 -11.73 -7.87 2.81
C SER A 51 -13.01 -7.89 1.98
N ALA A 52 -13.72 -6.77 1.89
CA ALA A 52 -14.95 -6.64 1.11
C ALA A 52 -14.71 -6.81 -0.40
N LEU A 53 -13.56 -6.39 -0.91
CA LEU A 53 -13.18 -6.47 -2.33
C LEU A 53 -12.40 -7.74 -2.70
N SER A 54 -12.09 -8.61 -1.72
CA SER A 54 -11.23 -9.79 -1.91
C SER A 54 -11.71 -10.75 -3.00
N PHE A 55 -13.02 -10.80 -3.26
CA PHE A 55 -13.61 -11.63 -4.33
C PHE A 55 -13.36 -11.09 -5.74
N LEU A 56 -13.09 -9.78 -5.87
CA LEU A 56 -13.08 -9.09 -7.16
C LEU A 56 -11.83 -9.44 -7.97
N HIS A 57 -10.66 -9.53 -7.33
CA HIS A 57 -9.41 -9.82 -8.03
C HIS A 57 -9.41 -11.22 -8.67
N PRO A 58 -9.79 -12.32 -7.97
CA PRO A 58 -9.96 -13.63 -8.59
C PRO A 58 -11.02 -13.63 -9.71
N ALA A 59 -12.13 -12.93 -9.50
CA ALA A 59 -13.20 -12.84 -10.49
C ALA A 59 -12.72 -12.16 -11.78
N LEU A 60 -11.94 -11.07 -11.67
CA LEU A 60 -11.35 -10.38 -12.81
C LEU A 60 -10.29 -11.23 -13.52
N ALA A 61 -9.48 -11.98 -12.78
CA ALA A 61 -8.46 -12.87 -13.34
C ALA A 61 -9.05 -14.07 -14.09
N GLN A 62 -10.29 -14.48 -13.84
CA GLN A 62 -10.94 -15.58 -14.56
C GLN A 62 -11.68 -15.14 -15.83
N LEU A 63 -11.70 -13.84 -16.13
CA LEU A 63 -12.44 -13.33 -17.28
C LEU A 63 -11.79 -13.67 -18.63
N PRO A 64 -12.59 -13.97 -19.66
CA PRO A 64 -12.09 -14.13 -21.02
C PRO A 64 -11.43 -12.86 -21.53
N THR A 65 -10.30 -13.01 -22.23
CA THR A 65 -9.57 -11.91 -22.88
C THR A 65 -10.44 -11.11 -23.87
N THR A 66 -11.41 -11.76 -24.52
CA THR A 66 -12.37 -11.09 -25.42
C THR A 66 -13.23 -10.02 -24.72
N VAL A 67 -13.55 -10.25 -23.44
CA VAL A 67 -14.34 -9.34 -22.61
C VAL A 67 -13.47 -8.18 -22.13
N LEU A 68 -12.20 -8.46 -21.81
CA LEU A 68 -11.20 -7.43 -21.47
C LEU A 68 -10.89 -6.51 -22.64
N ASP A 69 -10.72 -7.05 -23.85
CA ASP A 69 -10.48 -6.27 -25.08
C ASP A 69 -11.65 -5.34 -25.42
N THR A 70 -12.88 -5.77 -25.13
CA THR A 70 -14.08 -4.96 -25.32
C THR A 70 -14.08 -3.75 -24.38
N VAL A 71 -13.65 -3.94 -23.13
CA VAL A 71 -13.55 -2.82 -22.17
C VAL A 71 -12.44 -1.85 -22.53
N VAL A 72 -11.29 -2.33 -23.01
CA VAL A 72 -10.23 -1.43 -23.52
C VAL A 72 -10.77 -0.54 -24.64
N ARG A 73 -11.64 -1.08 -25.51
CA ARG A 73 -12.27 -0.34 -26.60
C ARG A 73 -13.29 0.70 -26.13
N GLU A 74 -14.11 0.36 -25.15
CA GLU A 74 -15.16 1.25 -24.61
C GLU A 74 -14.63 2.29 -23.62
N ARG A 75 -13.52 1.97 -22.94
CA ARG A 75 -12.90 2.77 -21.87
C ARG A 75 -11.36 2.68 -21.96
N PRO A 76 -10.74 3.44 -22.87
CA PRO A 76 -9.29 3.40 -23.09
C PRO A 76 -8.47 3.74 -21.84
N GLN A 77 -9.03 4.49 -20.89
CA GLN A 77 -8.36 4.82 -19.63
C GLN A 77 -7.97 3.59 -18.79
N TYR A 78 -8.67 2.46 -18.95
CA TYR A 78 -8.39 1.23 -18.23
C TYR A 78 -7.38 0.32 -18.94
N ALA A 79 -6.87 0.71 -20.11
CA ALA A 79 -5.93 -0.10 -20.88
C ALA A 79 -4.65 -0.45 -20.10
N GLY A 80 -4.15 0.46 -19.25
CA GLY A 80 -3.00 0.19 -18.39
C GLY A 80 -3.31 -0.88 -17.34
N TYR A 81 -4.43 -0.73 -16.63
CA TYR A 81 -4.88 -1.69 -15.62
C TYR A 81 -5.14 -3.07 -16.22
N ILE A 82 -5.84 -3.13 -17.36
CA ILE A 82 -6.15 -4.40 -18.05
C ILE A 82 -4.87 -5.08 -18.54
N ARG A 83 -3.86 -4.34 -18.98
CA ARG A 83 -2.56 -4.92 -19.36
C ARG A 83 -1.89 -5.63 -18.19
N HIS A 84 -1.91 -5.02 -17.00
CA HIS A 84 -1.40 -5.65 -15.79
C HIS A 84 -2.23 -6.88 -15.40
N LEU A 85 -3.56 -6.81 -15.53
CA LEU A 85 -4.45 -7.93 -15.26
C LEU A 85 -4.20 -9.13 -16.19
N VAL A 86 -4.01 -8.90 -17.49
CA VAL A 86 -3.68 -9.97 -18.45
C VAL A 86 -2.28 -10.53 -18.19
N ALA A 87 -1.32 -9.68 -17.81
CA ALA A 87 0.01 -10.15 -17.41
C ALA A 87 -0.05 -11.02 -16.15
N THR A 88 -0.82 -10.63 -15.13
CA THR A 88 -1.02 -11.47 -13.94
C THR A 88 -1.75 -12.76 -14.28
N GLN A 89 -2.78 -12.76 -15.14
CA GLN A 89 -3.43 -13.99 -15.63
C GLN A 89 -2.43 -14.99 -16.21
N ALA A 90 -1.46 -14.53 -17.01
CA ALA A 90 -0.43 -15.36 -17.60
C ALA A 90 0.59 -15.91 -16.58
N HIS A 91 0.62 -15.33 -15.38
CA HIS A 91 1.51 -15.70 -14.28
C HIS A 91 0.79 -16.30 -13.07
N VAL A 92 -0.53 -16.51 -13.12
CA VAL A 92 -1.27 -17.23 -12.06
C VAL A 92 -0.78 -18.67 -12.07
N LEU A 93 -0.12 -19.06 -10.97
CA LEU A 93 0.37 -20.42 -10.78
C LEU A 93 -0.75 -21.31 -10.23
N SER A 94 -0.49 -22.61 -10.06
CA SER A 94 -1.46 -23.48 -9.41
C SER A 94 -1.72 -22.99 -7.96
N PRO A 95 -2.92 -23.20 -7.40
CA PRO A 95 -3.26 -22.77 -6.04
C PRO A 95 -2.24 -23.22 -4.97
N GLU A 96 -1.64 -24.40 -5.16
CA GLU A 96 -0.62 -24.95 -4.28
C GLU A 96 0.68 -24.14 -4.32
N LEU A 97 1.10 -23.67 -5.51
CA LEU A 97 2.31 -22.87 -5.66
C LEU A 97 2.10 -21.45 -5.10
N GLU A 98 0.95 -20.84 -5.34
CA GLU A 98 0.59 -19.54 -4.77
C GLU A 98 0.55 -19.57 -3.24
N SER A 99 -0.01 -20.63 -2.64
CA SER A 99 0.00 -20.84 -1.18
C SER A 99 1.43 -20.99 -0.64
N THR A 100 2.28 -21.72 -1.35
CA THR A 100 3.70 -21.88 -1.00
C THR A 100 4.45 -20.54 -1.05
N LEU A 101 4.22 -19.73 -2.08
CA LEU A 101 4.81 -18.39 -2.22
C LEU A 101 4.30 -17.44 -1.14
N ALA A 102 3.01 -17.46 -0.83
CA ALA A 102 2.42 -16.67 0.25
C ALA A 102 3.04 -17.02 1.61
N THR A 103 3.28 -18.31 1.86
CA THR A 103 3.96 -18.80 3.08
C THR A 103 5.41 -18.32 3.16
N LEU A 104 6.10 -18.18 2.02
CA LEU A 104 7.47 -17.69 1.95
C LEU A 104 7.59 -16.15 2.05
N ALA A 105 6.50 -15.43 1.81
CA ALA A 105 6.49 -13.97 1.75
C ALA A 105 7.06 -13.27 3.01
N PRO A 106 6.81 -13.72 4.26
CA PRO A 106 7.43 -13.13 5.44
C PRO A 106 8.97 -13.21 5.43
N ALA A 107 9.53 -14.36 5.02
CA ALA A 107 10.97 -14.56 4.93
C ALA A 107 11.58 -13.62 3.88
N LEU A 108 10.97 -13.55 2.69
CA LEU A 108 11.42 -12.66 1.61
C LEU A 108 11.30 -11.17 1.98
N ASN A 109 10.30 -10.80 2.78
CA ASN A 109 10.08 -9.42 3.22
C ASN A 109 10.93 -9.00 4.42
N THR A 110 11.53 -9.95 5.14
CA THR A 110 12.25 -9.71 6.41
C THR A 110 13.36 -8.66 6.27
N PHE A 111 14.14 -8.70 5.19
CA PHE A 111 15.21 -7.73 4.96
C PHE A 111 14.73 -6.28 4.95
N ARG A 112 13.59 -6.02 4.30
CA ARG A 112 12.97 -4.69 4.24
C ARG A 112 12.51 -4.21 5.61
N ASN A 113 12.08 -5.12 6.48
CA ASN A 113 11.61 -4.82 7.82
C ASN A 113 12.78 -4.49 8.77
N ILE A 114 13.85 -5.30 8.73
CA ILE A 114 15.08 -5.08 9.51
C ILE A 114 15.70 -3.72 9.17
N ARG A 115 15.84 -3.40 7.88
CA ARG A 115 16.39 -2.10 7.44
C ARG A 115 15.59 -0.92 8.00
N ARG A 116 14.26 -1.00 8.00
CA ARG A 116 13.38 0.05 8.55
C ARG A 116 13.48 0.18 10.06
N GLN A 117 13.71 -0.92 10.79
CA GLN A 117 13.94 -0.88 12.24
C GLN A 117 15.31 -0.26 12.57
N ALA A 118 16.37 -0.67 11.86
CA ALA A 118 17.71 -0.15 12.06
C ALA A 118 17.78 1.37 11.86
N LEU A 119 17.17 1.89 10.78
CA LEU A 119 17.10 3.33 10.54
C LEU A 119 16.40 4.06 11.69
N ARG A 120 15.25 3.59 12.15
CA ARG A 120 14.53 4.21 13.28
C ARG A 120 15.39 4.32 14.53
N GLN A 121 16.15 3.28 14.87
CA GLN A 121 17.03 3.31 16.05
C GLN A 121 18.20 4.30 15.91
N THR A 122 18.78 4.42 14.72
CA THR A 122 19.84 5.40 14.47
C THR A 122 19.36 6.85 14.55
N TRP A 123 18.11 7.13 14.18
CA TRP A 123 17.52 8.47 14.31
C TRP A 123 17.22 8.83 15.76
N THR A 124 16.81 7.85 16.59
CA THR A 124 16.53 8.08 18.02
C THR A 124 17.79 8.27 18.88
N SER A 125 18.98 7.88 18.40
CA SER A 125 20.25 8.04 19.12
C SER A 125 21.09 9.24 18.65
N ALA A 126 20.62 10.00 17.66
CA ALA A 126 21.28 11.21 17.20
C ALA A 126 21.04 12.38 18.19
N PRO A 127 22.08 13.06 18.69
CA PRO A 127 21.90 14.21 19.58
C PRO A 127 21.23 15.37 18.85
N SER A 128 20.22 15.98 19.47
CA SER A 128 19.56 17.18 18.96
C SER A 128 20.57 18.30 18.67
N PRO A 129 20.53 18.97 17.51
CA PRO A 129 21.50 20.03 17.14
C PRO A 129 21.34 21.35 17.92
N HIS A 130 20.55 21.38 19.00
CA HIS A 130 20.24 22.60 19.76
C HIS A 130 20.40 22.43 21.28
N THR A 131 21.61 22.08 21.72
CA THR A 131 22.02 22.33 23.12
C THR A 131 23.50 22.65 23.20
N GLY A 132 23.91 23.69 22.47
CA GLY A 132 25.19 24.35 22.66
C GLY A 132 25.11 25.35 23.80
N THR A 133 25.12 24.89 25.05
CA THR A 133 25.34 25.77 26.20
C THR A 133 26.85 25.90 26.41
N LEU A 134 27.42 26.99 25.90
CA LEU A 134 28.79 27.41 26.19
C LEU A 134 28.92 27.78 27.68
N THR A 135 29.36 26.85 28.53
CA THR A 135 29.89 27.21 29.84
C THR A 135 31.38 27.50 29.71
N ARG A 136 31.67 28.80 29.58
CA ARG A 136 33.00 29.38 29.72
C ARG A 136 33.50 29.12 31.15
N SER A 137 34.42 28.17 31.32
CA SER A 137 35.14 27.98 32.59
C SER A 137 36.13 29.13 32.76
N THR A 138 35.80 30.08 33.63
CA THR A 138 36.75 31.03 34.20
C THR A 138 37.38 30.45 35.45
N LEU A 139 38.72 30.44 35.43
CA LEU A 139 39.69 30.26 36.53
C LEU A 139 39.83 28.85 37.11
#